data_AF-A0A952G5Z2-F1
#
_entry.id   AF-A0A952G5Z2-F1
#
_cell.length_a   1.000
_cell.length_b   1.000
_cell.length_c   1.000
_cell.angle_alpha   90.00
_cell.angle_beta   90.00
_cell.angle_gamma   90.00
#
_symmetry.space_group_name_H-M   'P 1'
#
loop_
_entity.id
_entity.type
_entity.pdbx_description
1 polymer ?
#
loop_
_entity_poly.entity_id
_entity_poly.type
_entity_poly.pdbx_seq_one_letter_code
_entity_poly.pdbx_strand_id
1 'polypeptide(L)'
;MRIYTESNEETLRARKFLRQWSGDGYLSKDQYQRLEQDTVSDLRTTNIFLRLVLFFFTMIGAAGAIGLFFTIFLSRPSQQTTGIFLLIFAAVSYTAAEVAVTQARLYRYGIEEAFAVCTVALLCVGLHYTVFSGVLYPSREIESVILAVGAMASLWIWYRFNLWYAFPAAMVFVSFLPAYWTPSHPVQHVSIAVLYAAGLICIASIRSRHRFDYLEDAYSLSEAFLWLGIYLILNLKISDFSLLLRLGSPTRFNSGSTGPFYWTTWVLIWCLPPLILTRGVRQKDRLIIAVGAITAVLTLITNKPYLGWQRHTWDPILLGIALTAVSLFLRRWLALGPDGVRHGFTAARLSRKDKHTMSVGSTVLGLITPQSITPSPQPTNPDFRFGGGESVCGGASRDF
;
A
#
# COMPACT_ATOMS: atom_id res chain seq x y z
N MET A 1 10.11 19.61 8.47
CA MET A 1 10.27 20.11 7.09
C MET A 1 10.42 18.91 6.16
N ARG A 2 9.71 18.87 5.02
CA ARG A 2 9.90 17.80 4.02
C ARG A 2 11.26 17.93 3.33
N ILE A 3 11.81 16.83 2.85
CA ILE A 3 13.13 16.84 2.19
C ILE A 3 13.05 17.32 0.73
N TYR A 4 11.93 17.06 0.06
CA TYR A 4 11.65 17.55 -1.27
C TYR A 4 10.91 18.89 -1.19
N THR A 5 11.25 19.82 -2.08
CA THR A 5 10.54 21.09 -2.21
C THR A 5 9.21 20.89 -2.93
N GLU A 6 8.22 21.71 -2.59
CA GLU A 6 6.85 21.59 -3.12
C GLU A 6 6.83 21.73 -4.64
N SER A 7 7.52 22.75 -5.16
CA SER A 7 7.69 22.98 -6.60
C SER A 7 8.25 21.76 -7.35
N ASN A 8 9.18 21.01 -6.75
CA ASN A 8 9.72 19.80 -7.37
C ASN A 8 8.69 18.66 -7.41
N GLU A 9 7.93 18.45 -6.32
CA GLU A 9 6.88 17.43 -6.30
C GLU A 9 5.72 17.77 -7.25
N GLU A 10 5.35 19.04 -7.35
CA GLU A 10 4.35 19.53 -8.31
C GLU A 10 4.79 19.35 -9.75
N THR A 11 6.04 19.70 -10.08
CA THR A 11 6.61 19.51 -11.42
C THR A 11 6.61 18.04 -11.83
N LEU A 12 6.97 17.14 -10.90
CA LEU A 12 6.91 15.69 -11.14
C LEU A 12 5.47 15.20 -11.34
N ARG A 13 4.51 15.72 -10.57
CA ARG A 13 3.09 15.40 -10.72
C ARG A 13 2.55 15.88 -12.07
N ALA A 14 2.86 17.11 -12.47
CA ALA A 14 2.49 17.68 -13.76
C ALA A 14 3.04 16.82 -14.90
N ARG A 15 4.32 16.45 -14.86
CA ARG A 15 4.93 15.59 -15.89
C ARG A 15 4.27 14.22 -15.99
N LYS A 16 3.85 13.64 -14.86
CA LYS A 16 3.08 12.38 -14.83
C LYS A 16 1.72 12.53 -15.51
N PHE A 17 1.02 13.65 -15.29
CA PHE A 17 -0.24 13.95 -15.98
C PHE A 17 -0.03 14.20 -17.48
N LEU A 18 1.00 14.95 -17.87
CA LEU A 18 1.33 15.18 -19.29
C LEU A 18 1.58 13.87 -20.04
N ARG A 19 2.37 12.96 -19.46
CA ARG A 19 2.58 11.62 -20.04
C ARG A 19 1.28 10.83 -20.15
N GLN A 20 0.40 10.92 -19.16
CA GLN A 20 -0.89 10.25 -19.17
C GLN A 20 -1.81 10.81 -20.26
N TRP A 21 -1.95 12.13 -20.34
CA TRP A 21 -2.80 12.80 -21.34
C TRP A 21 -2.30 12.60 -22.76
N SER A 22 -0.97 12.62 -22.97
CA SER A 22 -0.36 12.25 -24.25
C SER A 22 -0.65 10.78 -24.61
N GLY A 23 -0.47 9.87 -23.65
CA GLY A 23 -0.77 8.44 -23.85
C GLY A 23 -2.25 8.14 -24.12
N ASP A 24 -3.14 8.97 -23.59
CA ASP A 24 -4.60 8.90 -23.76
C ASP A 24 -5.07 9.61 -25.06
N GLY A 25 -4.20 10.34 -25.74
CA GLY A 25 -4.49 11.03 -27.00
C GLY A 25 -5.13 12.41 -26.83
N TYR A 26 -5.16 12.97 -25.61
CA TYR A 26 -5.70 14.31 -25.34
C TYR A 26 -4.72 15.44 -25.72
N LEU A 27 -3.43 15.13 -25.89
CA LEU A 27 -2.40 16.08 -26.28
C LEU A 27 -1.78 15.69 -27.62
N SER A 28 -1.55 16.68 -28.48
CA SER A 28 -0.70 16.48 -29.66
C SER A 28 0.76 16.34 -29.26
N LYS A 29 1.59 15.74 -30.13
CA LYS A 29 3.03 15.58 -29.88
C LYS A 29 3.73 16.94 -29.69
N ASP A 30 3.32 17.95 -30.44
CA ASP A 30 3.90 19.30 -30.38
C ASP A 30 3.52 20.02 -29.07
N GLN A 31 2.27 19.86 -28.62
CA GLN A 31 1.83 20.38 -27.31
C GLN A 31 2.58 19.70 -26.16
N TYR A 32 2.77 18.38 -26.25
CA TYR A 32 3.52 17.63 -25.24
C TYR A 32 4.99 18.10 -25.16
N GLN A 33 5.66 18.31 -26.30
CA GLN A 33 7.05 18.76 -26.32
C GLN A 33 7.23 20.16 -25.71
N ARG A 34 6.31 21.10 -25.99
CA ARG A 34 6.34 22.44 -25.38
C ARG A 34 6.15 22.37 -23.87
N LEU A 35 5.15 21.62 -23.40
CA LEU A 35 4.86 21.47 -21.97
C LEU A 35 5.93 20.69 -21.21
N GLU A 36 6.67 19.80 -21.87
CA GLU A 36 7.80 19.10 -21.28
C GLU A 36 9.01 20.02 -21.04
N GLN A 37 9.20 21.05 -21.89
CA GLN A 37 10.25 22.06 -21.69
C GLN A 37 9.97 22.97 -20.48
N ASP A 38 8.69 23.22 -20.18
CA ASP A 38 8.28 24.03 -19.03
C ASP A 38 8.27 23.23 -17.71
N THR A 39 8.29 21.89 -17.77
CA THR A 39 8.25 20.99 -16.60
C THR A 39 9.56 20.23 -16.39
N VAL A 40 10.68 20.94 -16.50
CA VAL A 40 12.01 20.39 -16.18
C VAL A 40 12.14 20.23 -14.67
N SER A 41 12.33 18.98 -14.23
CA SER A 41 12.64 18.66 -12.84
C SER A 41 14.12 18.34 -12.70
N ASP A 42 14.74 18.96 -11.70
CA ASP A 42 16.12 18.73 -11.30
C ASP A 42 16.35 17.37 -10.61
N LEU A 43 15.29 16.61 -10.34
CA LEU A 43 15.32 15.34 -9.63
C LEU A 43 15.55 14.16 -10.58
N ARG A 44 16.47 13.27 -10.19
CA ARG A 44 16.75 12.03 -10.92
C ARG A 44 15.75 10.95 -10.50
N THR A 45 14.95 10.50 -11.47
CA THR A 45 13.95 9.44 -11.28
C THR A 45 14.39 8.18 -12.01
N THR A 46 13.90 7.01 -11.55
CA THR A 46 14.19 5.73 -12.21
C THR A 46 12.93 4.88 -12.40
N ASN A 47 13.06 3.85 -13.23
CA ASN A 47 12.00 2.87 -13.47
C ASN A 47 11.86 1.91 -12.29
N ILE A 48 10.65 1.39 -12.06
CA ILE A 48 10.34 0.56 -10.89
C ILE A 48 11.25 -0.67 -10.75
N PHE A 49 11.62 -1.31 -11.87
CA PHE A 49 12.51 -2.46 -11.86
C PHE A 49 13.91 -2.09 -11.33
N LEU A 50 14.51 -1.03 -11.88
CA LEU A 50 15.84 -0.58 -11.47
C LEU A 50 15.84 -0.06 -10.04
N ARG A 51 14.75 0.59 -9.61
CA ARG A 51 14.52 1.00 -8.22
C ARG A 51 14.58 -0.18 -7.27
N LEU A 52 13.90 -1.28 -7.59
CA LEU A 52 13.90 -2.50 -6.76
C LEU A 52 15.30 -3.14 -6.72
N VAL A 53 15.96 -3.28 -7.87
CA VAL A 53 17.31 -3.86 -7.94
C VAL A 53 18.29 -3.04 -7.11
N LEU A 54 18.30 -1.71 -7.27
CA LEU A 54 19.17 -0.83 -6.49
C LEU A 54 18.84 -0.88 -5.00
N PHE A 55 17.56 -0.90 -4.64
CA PHE A 55 17.15 -1.06 -3.24
C PHE A 55 17.77 -2.31 -2.61
N PHE A 56 17.61 -3.48 -3.24
CA PHE A 56 18.15 -4.72 -2.69
C PHE A 56 19.68 -4.74 -2.68
N PHE A 57 20.34 -4.25 -3.73
CA PHE A 57 21.80 -4.15 -3.76
C PHE A 57 22.34 -3.22 -2.68
N THR A 58 21.69 -2.09 -2.43
CA THR A 58 22.07 -1.18 -1.34
C THR A 58 21.86 -1.82 0.03
N MET A 59 20.77 -2.54 0.25
CA MET A 59 20.54 -3.29 1.50
C MET A 59 21.64 -4.33 1.73
N ILE A 60 21.98 -5.13 0.71
CA ILE A 60 23.03 -6.15 0.79
C ILE A 60 24.39 -5.50 1.03
N GLY A 61 24.71 -4.42 0.31
CA GLY A 61 25.95 -3.67 0.50
C GLY A 61 26.08 -3.08 1.90
N ALA A 62 25.01 -2.48 2.42
CA ALA A 62 24.97 -1.96 3.78
C ALA A 62 25.13 -3.07 4.83
N ALA A 63 24.40 -4.17 4.70
CA ALA A 63 24.53 -5.33 5.59
C ALA A 63 25.94 -5.94 5.54
N GLY A 64 26.52 -6.06 4.34
CA GLY A 64 27.89 -6.53 4.14
C GLY A 64 28.92 -5.61 4.78
N ALA A 65 28.80 -4.29 4.61
CA ALA A 65 29.69 -3.31 5.23
C ALA A 65 29.62 -3.34 6.76
N ILE A 66 28.41 -3.41 7.33
CA ILE A 66 28.21 -3.54 8.78
C ILE A 66 28.78 -4.87 9.28
N GLY A 67 28.48 -5.98 8.61
CA GLY A 67 28.99 -7.31 8.96
C GLY A 67 30.52 -7.35 8.93
N LEU A 68 31.14 -6.81 7.87
CA LEU A 68 32.59 -6.71 7.74
C LEU A 68 33.21 -5.83 8.83
N PHE A 69 32.56 -4.72 9.20
CA PHE A 69 33.02 -3.88 10.30
C PHE A 69 33.06 -4.66 11.62
N PHE A 70 32.00 -5.41 11.91
CA PHE A 70 31.96 -6.26 13.10
C PHE A 70 33.04 -7.35 13.07
N THR A 71 33.27 -8.01 11.92
CA THR A 71 34.28 -9.08 11.86
C THR A 71 35.72 -8.57 11.98
N ILE A 72 36.05 -7.42 11.40
CA ILE A 72 37.41 -6.87 11.40
C ILE A 72 37.72 -6.14 12.72
N PHE A 73 36.83 -5.25 13.16
CA PHE A 73 37.13 -4.32 14.25
C PHE A 73 36.63 -4.80 15.62
N LEU A 74 35.66 -5.72 15.66
CA LEU A 74 35.07 -6.22 16.90
C LEU A 74 35.12 -7.75 16.96
N SER A 75 36.24 -8.28 17.39
CA SER A 75 36.32 -9.70 17.73
C SER A 75 35.48 -10.00 18.99
N ARG A 76 34.31 -10.65 18.81
CA ARG A 76 33.35 -11.04 19.87
C ARG A 76 32.87 -9.86 20.75
N PRO A 77 32.15 -8.88 20.17
CA PRO A 77 31.62 -7.77 20.94
C PRO A 77 30.61 -8.26 21.99
N SER A 78 30.56 -7.55 23.12
CA SER A 78 29.40 -7.68 24.01
C SER A 78 28.13 -7.23 23.28
N GLN A 79 26.97 -7.71 23.76
CA GLN A 79 25.67 -7.28 23.21
C GLN A 79 25.52 -5.75 23.28
N GLN A 80 25.98 -5.12 24.36
CA GLN A 80 25.85 -3.68 24.56
C GLN A 80 26.69 -2.91 23.55
N THR A 81 27.94 -3.33 23.34
CA THR A 81 28.82 -2.74 22.32
C THR A 81 28.22 -2.90 20.94
N THR A 82 27.67 -4.08 20.62
CA THR A 82 26.96 -4.34 19.36
C THR A 82 25.81 -3.36 19.16
N GLY A 83 24.98 -3.18 20.18
CA GLY A 83 23.86 -2.23 20.14
C GLY A 83 24.31 -0.80 19.87
N ILE A 84 25.36 -0.32 20.55
CA ILE A 84 25.89 1.05 20.38
C ILE A 84 26.34 1.27 18.94
N PHE A 85 27.11 0.34 18.36
CA PHE A 85 27.55 0.47 16.97
C PHE A 85 26.38 0.42 15.98
N LEU A 86 25.36 -0.41 16.22
CA LEU A 86 24.15 -0.44 15.38
C LEU A 86 23.38 0.89 15.43
N LEU A 87 23.31 1.56 16.58
CA LEU A 87 22.72 2.90 16.68
C LEU A 87 23.52 3.94 15.89
N ILE A 88 24.85 3.86 15.92
CA ILE A 88 25.72 4.71 15.09
C ILE A 88 25.44 4.43 13.60
N PHE A 89 25.38 3.17 13.18
CA PHE A 89 25.05 2.82 11.80
C PHE A 89 23.64 3.23 11.39
N ALA A 90 22.67 3.26 12.32
CA ALA A 90 21.34 3.79 12.06
C ALA A 90 21.38 5.28 11.71
N ALA A 91 22.15 6.06 12.49
CA ALA A 91 22.38 7.48 12.22
C ALA A 91 23.12 7.71 10.90
N VAL A 92 24.19 6.94 10.62
CA VAL A 92 24.93 7.00 9.35
C VAL A 92 24.04 6.63 8.16
N SER A 93 23.17 5.63 8.31
CA SER A 93 22.21 5.27 7.25
C SER A 93 21.21 6.40 7.01
N TYR A 94 20.75 7.07 8.06
CA TYR A 94 19.82 8.19 7.93
C TYR A 94 20.47 9.37 7.20
N THR A 95 21.70 9.73 7.59
CA THR A 95 22.43 10.80 6.91
C THR A 95 22.78 10.43 5.48
N ALA A 96 23.13 9.17 5.19
CA ALA A 96 23.34 8.69 3.83
C ALA A 96 22.06 8.82 2.97
N ALA A 97 20.88 8.52 3.54
CA ALA A 97 19.60 8.75 2.86
C ALA A 97 19.36 10.24 2.58
N GLU A 98 19.64 11.13 3.55
CA GLU A 98 19.50 12.57 3.34
C GLU A 98 20.49 13.12 2.31
N VAL A 99 21.75 12.67 2.33
CA VAL A 99 22.79 13.06 1.36
C VAL A 99 22.43 12.58 -0.04
N ALA A 100 21.94 11.34 -0.18
CA ALA A 100 21.48 10.80 -1.45
C ALA A 100 20.37 11.65 -2.08
N VAL A 101 19.47 12.20 -1.26
CA VAL A 101 18.41 13.07 -1.75
C VAL A 101 18.89 14.49 -2.02
N THR A 102 19.67 15.08 -1.12
CA THR A 102 20.06 16.50 -1.18
C THR A 102 21.18 16.77 -2.17
N GLN A 103 22.22 15.93 -2.19
CA GLN A 103 23.40 16.11 -3.05
C GLN A 103 23.23 15.40 -4.39
N ALA A 104 22.81 14.13 -4.37
CA ALA A 104 22.63 13.35 -5.60
C ALA A 104 21.26 13.56 -6.27
N ARG A 105 20.37 14.37 -5.65
CA ARG A 105 19.04 14.72 -6.17
C ARG A 105 18.20 13.50 -6.54
N LEU A 106 18.36 12.41 -5.78
CA LEU A 106 17.67 11.15 -6.03
C LEU A 106 16.20 11.24 -5.58
N TYR A 107 15.30 10.85 -6.47
CA TYR A 107 13.88 10.72 -6.19
C TYR A 107 13.40 9.33 -6.61
N ARG A 108 13.08 8.49 -5.63
CA ARG A 108 12.56 7.14 -5.83
C ARG A 108 13.52 6.28 -6.64
N TYR A 109 14.80 6.36 -6.31
CA TYR A 109 15.87 5.65 -6.97
C TYR A 109 16.14 4.29 -6.33
N GLY A 110 15.75 4.11 -5.07
CA GLY A 110 15.85 2.85 -4.32
C GLY A 110 17.00 2.83 -3.32
N ILE A 111 18.06 3.60 -3.58
CA ILE A 111 19.24 3.72 -2.70
C ILE A 111 18.86 4.46 -1.42
N GLU A 112 18.25 5.64 -1.56
CA GLU A 112 17.78 6.45 -0.44
C GLU A 112 16.69 5.72 0.37
N GLU A 113 15.89 4.90 -0.31
CA GLU A 113 14.83 4.09 0.28
C GLU A 113 15.39 2.95 1.12
N ALA A 114 16.42 2.27 0.62
CA ALA A 114 17.13 1.21 1.35
C ALA A 114 17.78 1.77 2.62
N PHE A 115 18.48 2.89 2.52
CA PHE A 115 19.09 3.53 3.69
C PHE A 115 18.06 3.97 4.73
N ALA A 116 16.92 4.53 4.31
CA ALA A 116 15.84 4.89 5.23
C ALA A 116 15.26 3.65 5.95
N VAL A 117 15.08 2.53 5.24
CA VAL A 117 14.62 1.27 5.86
C VAL A 117 15.67 0.70 6.81
N CYS A 118 16.96 0.71 6.42
CA CYS A 118 18.08 0.33 7.30
C CYS A 118 18.08 1.15 8.59
N THR A 119 17.84 2.46 8.54
CA THR A 119 17.77 3.30 9.74
C THR A 119 16.77 2.75 10.75
N VAL A 120 15.53 2.44 10.34
CA VAL A 120 14.50 1.95 11.28
C VAL A 120 14.91 0.60 11.86
N ALA A 121 15.38 -0.32 11.01
CA ALA A 121 15.77 -1.66 11.43
C ALA A 121 16.95 -1.62 12.42
N LEU A 122 18.02 -0.89 12.06
CA LEU A 122 19.21 -0.75 12.89
C LEU A 122 18.91 0.00 14.18
N LEU A 123 18.03 1.00 14.16
CA LEU A 123 17.60 1.72 15.36
C LEU A 123 16.87 0.78 16.33
N CYS A 124 15.89 0.00 15.85
CA CYS A 124 15.13 -0.93 16.69
C CYS A 124 16.02 -2.03 17.27
N VAL A 125 16.86 -2.65 16.44
CA VAL A 125 17.77 -3.73 16.86
C VAL A 125 18.87 -3.19 17.76
N GLY A 126 19.42 -2.01 17.45
CA GLY A 126 20.41 -1.32 18.25
C GLY A 126 19.89 -1.01 19.65
N LEU A 127 18.70 -0.42 19.76
CA LEU A 127 18.03 -0.16 21.05
C LEU A 127 17.76 -1.45 21.83
N HIS A 128 17.34 -2.51 21.13
CA HIS A 128 17.11 -3.80 21.78
C HIS A 128 18.39 -4.34 22.42
N TYR A 129 19.49 -4.37 21.67
CA TYR A 129 20.76 -4.83 22.21
C TYR A 129 21.33 -3.90 23.28
N THR A 130 21.25 -2.57 23.15
CA THR A 130 21.81 -1.68 24.18
C THR A 130 21.05 -1.74 25.50
N VAL A 131 19.72 -1.80 25.45
CA VAL A 131 18.88 -1.70 26.65
C VAL A 131 18.71 -3.05 27.35
N PHE A 132 18.71 -4.16 26.62
CA PHE A 132 18.47 -5.49 27.19
C PHE A 132 19.72 -6.34 27.43
N SER A 133 20.91 -5.79 27.15
CA SER A 133 22.16 -6.48 27.46
C SER A 133 22.26 -6.85 28.94
N GLY A 134 22.29 -8.15 29.23
CA GLY A 134 22.49 -8.69 30.59
C GLY A 134 21.26 -8.73 31.49
N VAL A 135 20.07 -8.39 30.99
CA VAL A 135 18.81 -8.49 31.75
C VAL A 135 18.14 -9.82 31.45
N LEU A 136 18.05 -10.71 32.46
CA LEU A 136 17.45 -12.05 32.32
C LEU A 136 15.93 -12.01 32.05
N TYR A 137 15.25 -10.93 32.49
CA TYR A 137 13.82 -10.69 32.31
C TYR A 137 13.57 -9.22 31.97
N PRO A 138 13.58 -8.85 30.68
CA PRO A 138 13.23 -7.49 30.28
C PRO A 138 11.82 -7.14 30.75
N SER A 139 11.66 -5.96 31.36
CA SER A 139 10.31 -5.50 31.71
C SER A 139 9.53 -5.19 30.43
N ARG A 140 8.26 -5.64 30.37
CA ARG A 140 7.38 -5.44 29.20
C ARG A 140 7.26 -3.97 28.80
N GLU A 141 7.37 -3.07 29.77
CA GLU A 141 7.32 -1.62 29.56
C GLU A 141 8.46 -1.14 28.66
N ILE A 142 9.69 -1.64 28.86
CA ILE A 142 10.85 -1.24 28.07
C ILE A 142 10.75 -1.77 26.63
N GLU A 143 10.22 -2.97 26.42
CA GLU A 143 10.02 -3.50 25.06
C GLU A 143 9.01 -2.66 24.27
N SER A 144 7.97 -2.15 24.95
CA SER A 144 7.00 -1.24 24.33
C SER A 144 7.64 0.08 23.86
N VAL A 145 8.69 0.55 24.53
CA VAL A 145 9.42 1.76 24.11
C VAL A 145 10.11 1.54 22.77
N ILE A 146 10.69 0.37 22.51
CA ILE A 146 11.35 0.08 21.22
C ILE A 146 10.35 0.12 20.08
N LEU A 147 9.17 -0.48 20.25
CA LEU A 147 8.12 -0.44 19.24
C LEU A 147 7.59 0.98 19.03
N ALA A 148 7.46 1.77 20.11
CA ALA A 148 7.06 3.16 20.01
C ALA A 148 8.10 3.98 19.22
N VAL A 149 9.40 3.78 19.49
CA VAL A 149 10.49 4.42 18.72
C VAL A 149 10.47 3.97 17.26
N GLY A 150 10.26 2.68 16.98
CA GLY A 150 10.11 2.15 15.62
C GLY A 150 8.93 2.76 14.86
N ALA A 151 7.78 2.92 15.53
CA ALA A 151 6.61 3.61 14.98
C ALA A 151 6.91 5.09 14.69
N MET A 152 7.52 5.79 15.65
CA MET A 152 7.88 7.21 15.50
C MET A 152 8.90 7.43 14.39
N ALA A 153 9.93 6.59 14.29
CA ALA A 153 10.94 6.66 13.23
C ALA A 153 10.33 6.37 11.85
N SER A 154 9.42 5.39 11.77
CA SER A 154 8.69 5.07 10.53
C SER A 154 7.77 6.22 10.09
N LEU A 155 7.04 6.84 11.02
CA LEU A 155 6.24 8.04 10.76
C LEU A 155 7.10 9.24 10.36
N TRP A 156 8.26 9.42 10.99
CA TRP A 156 9.22 10.46 10.64
C TRP A 156 9.71 10.29 9.20
N ILE A 157 10.08 9.06 8.80
CA ILE A 157 10.51 8.77 7.43
C ILE A 157 9.38 9.01 6.43
N TRP A 158 8.16 8.56 6.76
CA TRP A 158 6.98 8.85 5.94
C TRP A 158 6.78 10.36 5.75
N TYR A 159 6.85 11.15 6.83
CA TYR A 159 6.67 12.59 6.77
C TYR A 159 7.83 13.31 6.03
N ARG A 160 9.07 12.93 6.31
CA ARG A 160 10.29 13.59 5.80
C ARG A 160 10.54 13.27 4.33
N PHE A 161 10.46 12.00 3.94
CA PHE A 161 10.80 11.48 2.61
C PHE A 161 9.57 11.14 1.76
N ASN A 162 8.36 11.30 2.30
CA ASN A 162 7.09 10.97 1.63
C ASN A 162 6.98 9.46 1.26
N LEU A 163 7.75 8.55 1.90
CA LEU A 163 7.77 7.13 1.53
C LEU A 163 6.46 6.43 1.93
N TRP A 164 5.63 6.09 0.95
CA TRP A 164 4.28 5.59 1.19
C TRP A 164 4.22 4.30 2.03
N TYR A 165 5.22 3.43 1.94
CA TYR A 165 5.28 2.17 2.68
C TYR A 165 5.78 2.33 4.13
N ALA A 166 6.38 3.48 4.49
CA ALA A 166 6.81 3.74 5.86
C ALA A 166 5.61 3.98 6.80
N PHE A 167 4.48 4.47 6.27
CA PHE A 167 3.24 4.62 7.03
C PHE A 167 2.63 3.29 7.50
N PRO A 168 2.36 2.30 6.62
CA PRO A 168 1.89 1.00 7.08
C PRO A 168 2.93 0.28 7.95
N ALA A 169 4.24 0.51 7.77
CA ALA A 169 5.25 0.00 8.71
C ALA A 169 5.04 0.56 10.13
N ALA A 170 4.77 1.87 10.27
CA ALA A 170 4.42 2.46 11.55
C ALA A 170 3.15 1.83 12.15
N MET A 171 2.13 1.59 11.32
CA MET A 171 0.91 0.92 11.77
C MET A 171 1.20 -0.48 12.33
N VAL A 172 2.09 -1.24 11.69
CA VAL A 172 2.52 -2.56 12.17
C VAL A 172 3.18 -2.45 13.55
N PHE A 173 4.12 -1.53 13.76
CA PHE A 173 4.71 -1.29 15.09
C PHE A 173 3.65 -0.95 16.14
N VAL A 174 2.71 -0.07 15.81
CA VAL A 174 1.61 0.33 16.71
C VAL A 174 0.69 -0.85 17.03
N SER A 175 0.48 -1.79 16.10
CA SER A 175 -0.36 -2.96 16.36
C SER A 175 0.21 -3.88 17.44
N PHE A 176 1.54 -3.89 17.63
CA PHE A 176 2.19 -4.70 18.65
C PHE A 176 2.25 -4.02 20.03
N LEU A 177 2.08 -2.70 20.12
CA LEU A 177 2.20 -1.95 21.38
C LEU A 177 1.26 -2.47 22.49
N PRO A 178 -0.05 -2.65 22.26
CA PRO A 178 -0.95 -3.03 23.35
C PRO A 178 -0.70 -4.42 23.93
N ALA A 179 0.00 -5.29 23.19
CA ALA A 179 0.41 -6.60 23.70
C ALA A 179 1.33 -6.50 24.93
N TYR A 180 2.03 -5.38 25.08
CA TYR A 180 2.93 -5.11 26.21
C TYR A 180 2.20 -4.46 27.39
N TRP A 181 1.09 -3.77 27.16
CA TRP A 181 0.35 -3.05 28.20
C TRP A 181 -0.66 -3.93 28.93
N THR A 182 -1.30 -4.87 28.22
CA THR A 182 -2.36 -5.69 28.79
C THR A 182 -2.34 -7.10 28.21
N PRO A 183 -2.54 -8.15 29.03
CA PRO A 183 -2.72 -9.51 28.52
C PRO A 183 -4.12 -9.72 27.92
N SER A 184 -5.08 -8.81 28.14
CA SER A 184 -6.46 -8.95 27.70
C SER A 184 -6.60 -8.65 26.20
N HIS A 185 -6.87 -9.68 25.39
CA HIS A 185 -7.06 -9.54 23.95
C HIS A 185 -8.14 -8.52 23.56
N PRO A 186 -9.36 -8.52 24.13
CA PRO A 186 -10.36 -7.51 23.80
C PRO A 186 -9.85 -6.08 24.00
N VAL A 187 -9.11 -5.83 25.08
CA VAL A 187 -8.52 -4.53 25.35
C VAL A 187 -7.44 -4.19 24.33
N GLN A 188 -6.58 -5.15 23.93
CA GLN A 188 -5.59 -4.93 22.87
C GLN A 188 -6.25 -4.49 21.55
N HIS A 189 -7.29 -5.21 21.11
CA HIS A 189 -8.01 -4.89 19.87
C HIS A 189 -8.65 -3.49 19.93
N VAL A 190 -9.29 -3.15 21.05
CA VAL A 190 -9.88 -1.83 21.25
C VAL A 190 -8.79 -0.74 21.27
N SER A 191 -7.68 -0.96 21.97
CA SER A 191 -6.56 0.00 22.01
C SER A 191 -5.99 0.26 20.61
N ILE A 192 -5.75 -0.78 19.80
CA ILE A 192 -5.26 -0.62 18.43
C ILE A 192 -6.29 0.12 17.57
N ALA A 193 -7.57 -0.26 17.64
CA ALA A 193 -8.64 0.39 16.90
C ALA A 193 -8.76 1.88 17.26
N VAL A 194 -8.64 2.23 18.55
CA VAL A 194 -8.65 3.62 19.03
C VAL A 194 -7.43 4.39 18.52
N LEU A 195 -6.23 3.79 18.55
CA LEU A 195 -5.02 4.44 18.03
C LEU A 195 -5.12 4.71 16.52
N TYR A 196 -5.62 3.75 15.74
CA TYR A 196 -5.84 3.95 14.31
C TYR A 196 -6.98 4.95 14.04
N ALA A 197 -8.06 4.94 14.82
CA ALA A 197 -9.13 5.91 14.70
C ALA A 197 -8.65 7.34 15.02
N ALA A 198 -7.81 7.51 16.04
CA ALA A 198 -7.17 8.79 16.35
C ALA A 198 -6.27 9.27 15.20
N GLY A 199 -5.45 8.36 14.65
CA GLY A 199 -4.65 8.62 13.45
C GLY A 199 -5.53 9.02 12.26
N LEU A 200 -6.68 8.38 12.08
CA LEU A 200 -7.62 8.64 10.99
C LEU A 200 -8.24 10.03 11.11
N ILE A 201 -8.66 10.41 12.32
CA ILE A 201 -9.18 11.76 12.61
C ILE A 201 -8.10 12.81 12.34
N CYS A 202 -6.86 12.56 12.78
CA CYS A 202 -5.72 13.46 12.54
C CYS A 202 -5.44 13.64 11.04
N ILE A 203 -5.30 12.54 10.29
CA ILE A 203 -5.05 12.60 8.84
C ILE A 203 -6.23 13.23 8.10
N ALA A 204 -7.47 12.89 8.43
CA ALA A 204 -8.65 13.49 7.81
C ALA A 204 -8.69 15.02 8.03
N SER A 205 -8.30 15.48 9.22
CA SER A 205 -8.28 16.91 9.58
C SER A 205 -7.15 17.67 8.87
N ILE A 206 -6.00 17.05 8.66
CA ILE A 206 -4.88 17.65 7.91
C ILE A 206 -5.16 17.65 6.41
N ARG A 207 -5.75 16.56 5.90
CA ARG A 207 -6.07 16.37 4.49
C ARG A 207 -7.06 17.42 3.99
N SER A 208 -8.03 17.84 4.81
CA SER A 208 -8.99 18.88 4.40
C SER A 208 -8.32 20.21 4.05
N ARG A 209 -7.11 20.47 4.58
CA ARG A 209 -6.32 21.68 4.29
C ARG A 209 -5.49 21.60 3.01
N HIS A 210 -5.15 20.38 2.57
CA HIS A 210 -4.28 20.13 1.40
C HIS A 210 -5.06 19.46 0.26
N ARG A 211 -6.37 19.72 0.20
CA ARG A 211 -7.22 19.19 -0.86
C ARG A 211 -6.81 19.87 -2.17
N PHE A 212 -6.58 19.08 -3.22
CA PHE A 212 -6.04 19.48 -4.53
C PHE A 212 -4.51 19.61 -4.64
N ASP A 213 -3.77 19.51 -3.53
CA ASP A 213 -2.31 19.59 -3.57
C ASP A 213 -1.65 18.27 -3.97
N TYR A 214 -0.35 18.32 -4.28
CA TYR A 214 0.48 17.15 -4.59
C TYR A 214 0.47 16.08 -3.47
N LEU A 215 0.13 16.48 -2.25
CA LEU A 215 0.04 15.62 -1.07
C LEU A 215 -1.28 14.86 -0.92
N GLU A 216 -2.30 15.21 -1.69
CA GLU A 216 -3.62 14.59 -1.57
C GLU A 216 -3.56 13.07 -1.75
N ASP A 217 -2.80 12.60 -2.74
CA ASP A 217 -2.62 11.17 -3.02
C ASP A 217 -1.97 10.43 -1.84
N ALA A 218 -0.98 11.06 -1.19
CA ALA A 218 -0.27 10.47 -0.06
C ALA A 218 -1.16 10.37 1.19
N TYR A 219 -1.90 11.43 1.51
CA TYR A 219 -2.84 11.41 2.63
C TYR A 219 -4.06 10.51 2.38
N SER A 220 -4.56 10.47 1.14
CA SER A 220 -5.61 9.54 0.71
C SER A 220 -5.18 8.09 0.92
N LEU A 221 -3.95 7.76 0.54
CA LEU A 221 -3.41 6.42 0.75
C LEU A 221 -3.25 6.07 2.23
N SER A 222 -2.73 7.00 3.05
CA SER A 222 -2.63 6.78 4.51
C SER A 222 -3.99 6.62 5.17
N GLU A 223 -4.99 7.43 4.76
CA GLU A 223 -6.38 7.31 5.21
C GLU A 223 -6.98 5.95 4.81
N ALA A 224 -6.74 5.50 3.59
CA ALA A 224 -7.17 4.19 3.10
C ALA A 224 -6.54 3.05 3.92
N PHE A 225 -5.23 3.13 4.25
CA PHE A 225 -4.57 2.16 5.12
C PHE A 225 -5.15 2.14 6.53
N LEU A 226 -5.48 3.30 7.12
CA LEU A 226 -6.09 3.37 8.44
C LEU A 226 -7.48 2.74 8.45
N TRP A 227 -8.33 3.04 7.47
CA TRP A 227 -9.64 2.38 7.33
C TRP A 227 -9.50 0.86 7.21
N LEU A 228 -8.58 0.40 6.37
CA LEU A 228 -8.29 -1.01 6.21
C LEU A 228 -7.78 -1.63 7.51
N GLY A 229 -6.86 -0.98 8.21
CA GLY A 229 -6.29 -1.43 9.48
C GLY A 229 -7.34 -1.54 10.59
N ILE A 230 -8.22 -0.54 10.72
CA ILE A 230 -9.35 -0.56 11.67
C ILE A 230 -10.27 -1.74 11.37
N TYR A 231 -10.60 -1.96 10.09
CA TYR A 231 -11.43 -3.10 9.71
C TYR A 231 -10.75 -4.44 10.03
N LEU A 232 -9.46 -4.59 9.68
CA LEU A 232 -8.70 -5.82 9.90
C LEU A 232 -8.58 -6.15 11.39
N ILE A 233 -8.33 -5.16 12.24
CA ILE A 233 -8.20 -5.39 13.68
C ILE A 233 -9.53 -5.70 14.35
N LEU A 234 -10.64 -5.13 13.88
CA LEU A 234 -11.97 -5.44 14.41
C LEU A 234 -12.51 -6.76 13.87
N ASN A 235 -12.03 -7.23 12.72
CA ASN A 235 -12.42 -8.52 12.18
C ASN A 235 -11.65 -9.67 12.86
N LEU A 236 -12.20 -10.17 13.97
CA LEU A 236 -11.65 -11.28 14.77
C LEU A 236 -11.24 -12.50 13.94
N LYS A 237 -12.01 -12.86 12.90
CA LYS A 237 -11.71 -14.03 12.05
C LYS A 237 -10.52 -13.81 11.12
N ILE A 238 -10.17 -12.56 10.81
CA ILE A 238 -8.97 -12.20 10.04
C ILE A 238 -7.81 -11.91 10.97
N SER A 239 -8.04 -11.23 12.08
CA SER A 239 -6.99 -10.90 13.04
C SER A 239 -6.37 -12.15 13.66
N ASP A 240 -7.17 -13.19 13.92
CA ASP A 240 -6.67 -14.51 14.34
C ASP A 240 -5.75 -15.14 13.28
N PHE A 241 -6.00 -14.87 11.99
CA PHE A 241 -5.15 -15.30 10.89
C PHE A 241 -3.90 -14.42 10.76
N SER A 242 -3.96 -13.13 11.07
CA SER A 242 -2.76 -12.26 11.12
C SER A 242 -1.83 -12.60 12.30
N LEU A 243 -2.39 -13.21 13.35
CA LEU A 243 -1.64 -13.81 14.45
C LEU A 243 -0.85 -15.07 14.02
N LEU A 244 -1.10 -15.68 12.84
CA LEU A 244 -0.24 -16.74 12.29
C LEU A 244 1.14 -16.23 11.82
N LEU A 245 1.32 -14.91 11.67
CA LEU A 245 2.67 -14.32 11.56
C LEU A 245 3.42 -14.31 12.91
N ARG A 246 2.81 -14.72 14.03
CA ARG A 246 3.56 -15.10 15.23
C ARG A 246 4.29 -16.41 14.96
N LEU A 247 5.58 -16.28 14.73
CA LEU A 247 6.56 -17.35 14.81
C LEU A 247 6.36 -18.15 16.11
N GLY A 248 5.75 -19.33 16.01
CA GLY A 248 5.90 -20.42 16.99
C GLY A 248 4.94 -20.52 18.19
N SER A 249 3.78 -19.83 18.24
CA SER A 249 2.83 -20.05 19.36
C SER A 249 1.38 -20.19 18.88
N PRO A 250 0.80 -21.42 18.89
CA PRO A 250 -0.59 -21.63 18.52
C PRO A 250 -1.50 -21.34 19.71
N THR A 251 -1.70 -20.06 20.06
CA THR A 251 -2.87 -19.70 20.85
C THR A 251 -4.08 -19.74 19.92
N ARG A 252 -4.57 -20.96 19.65
CA ARG A 252 -5.88 -21.17 19.06
C ARG A 252 -6.88 -20.49 19.98
N PHE A 253 -7.57 -19.48 19.47
CA PHE A 253 -8.80 -19.03 20.10
C PHE A 253 -9.70 -20.26 20.23
N ASN A 254 -9.97 -20.67 21.47
CA ASN A 254 -11.13 -21.50 21.73
C ASN A 254 -12.32 -20.62 21.34
N SER A 255 -12.96 -20.97 20.22
CA SER A 255 -14.08 -20.32 19.57
C SER A 255 -15.37 -20.39 20.40
N GLY A 256 -15.28 -20.16 21.71
CA GLY A 256 -16.37 -20.21 22.67
C GLY A 256 -16.65 -18.88 23.38
N SER A 257 -16.10 -17.75 22.93
CA SER A 257 -16.47 -16.45 23.51
C SER A 257 -17.73 -15.91 22.84
N THR A 258 -18.88 -16.44 23.26
CA THR A 258 -20.23 -15.84 23.11
C THR A 258 -20.38 -14.56 23.95
N GLY A 259 -19.31 -13.75 24.05
CA GLY A 259 -19.29 -12.52 24.83
C GLY A 259 -19.83 -11.31 24.03
N PRO A 260 -20.24 -10.24 24.71
CA PRO A 260 -20.66 -9.00 24.06
C PRO A 260 -19.64 -8.44 23.06
N PHE A 261 -18.34 -8.59 23.34
CA PHE A 261 -17.25 -8.14 22.46
C PHE A 261 -17.26 -8.81 21.08
N TYR A 262 -17.65 -10.09 21.01
CA TYR A 262 -17.74 -10.81 19.74
C TYR A 262 -18.87 -10.27 18.86
N TRP A 263 -20.02 -10.01 19.45
CA TRP A 263 -21.17 -9.48 18.73
C TRP A 263 -20.99 -8.01 18.36
N THR A 264 -20.35 -7.21 19.21
CA THR A 264 -20.06 -5.81 18.87
C THR A 264 -19.09 -5.71 17.70
N THR A 265 -18.02 -6.52 17.67
CA THR A 265 -17.10 -6.58 16.53
C THR A 265 -17.80 -7.08 15.26
N TRP A 266 -18.69 -8.08 15.37
CA TRP A 266 -19.51 -8.53 14.25
C TRP A 266 -20.42 -7.43 13.68
N VAL A 267 -21.10 -6.65 14.53
CA VAL A 267 -21.89 -5.49 14.07
C VAL A 267 -21.00 -4.45 13.41
N LEU A 268 -19.84 -4.15 14.01
CA LEU A 268 -18.91 -3.15 13.48
C LEU A 268 -18.37 -3.52 12.09
N ILE A 269 -18.04 -4.78 11.82
CA ILE A 269 -17.59 -5.19 10.48
C ILE A 269 -18.69 -5.07 9.42
N TRP A 270 -19.97 -5.11 9.79
CA TRP A 270 -21.08 -4.82 8.87
C TRP A 270 -21.32 -3.32 8.70
N CYS A 271 -21.10 -2.50 9.73
CA CYS A 271 -21.25 -1.05 9.66
C CYS A 271 -20.10 -0.33 8.95
N LEU A 272 -18.87 -0.84 9.05
CA LEU A 272 -17.67 -0.18 8.52
C LEU A 272 -17.64 -0.07 6.98
N PRO A 273 -17.88 -1.13 6.18
CA PRO A 273 -17.80 -1.02 4.72
C PRO A 273 -18.78 0.01 4.14
N PRO A 274 -20.07 0.07 4.55
CA PRO A 274 -20.98 1.14 4.14
C PRO A 274 -20.48 2.54 4.52
N LEU A 275 -19.92 2.71 5.73
CA LEU A 275 -19.35 3.98 6.17
C LEU A 275 -18.16 4.40 5.29
N ILE A 276 -17.25 3.48 4.99
CA ILE A 276 -16.07 3.73 4.15
C ILE A 276 -16.51 4.05 2.72
N LEU A 277 -17.44 3.27 2.15
CA LEU A 277 -17.95 3.48 0.79
C LEU A 277 -18.68 4.82 0.66
N THR A 278 -19.57 5.16 1.59
CA THR A 278 -20.30 6.44 1.57
C THR A 278 -19.33 7.62 1.68
N ARG A 279 -18.30 7.52 2.52
CA ARG A 279 -17.24 8.52 2.61
C ARG A 279 -16.45 8.63 1.31
N GLY A 280 -15.99 7.51 0.75
CA GLY A 280 -15.24 7.48 -0.50
C GLY A 280 -16.03 8.06 -1.68
N VAL A 281 -17.32 7.73 -1.79
CA VAL A 281 -18.22 8.26 -2.83
C VAL A 281 -18.44 9.78 -2.65
N ARG A 282 -18.68 10.26 -1.42
CA ARG A 282 -18.84 11.69 -1.13
C ARG A 282 -17.58 12.50 -1.43
N GLN A 283 -16.41 11.94 -1.11
CA GLN A 283 -15.12 12.60 -1.35
C GLN A 283 -14.58 12.38 -2.77
N LYS A 284 -15.22 11.49 -3.56
CA LYS A 284 -14.76 11.04 -4.89
C LYS A 284 -13.34 10.47 -4.85
N ASP A 285 -13.00 9.80 -3.75
CA ASP A 285 -11.68 9.22 -3.53
C ASP A 285 -11.66 7.75 -3.95
N ARG A 286 -10.88 7.44 -5.00
CA ARG A 286 -10.75 6.10 -5.54
C ARG A 286 -10.13 5.10 -4.56
N LEU A 287 -9.15 5.50 -3.75
CA LEU A 287 -8.49 4.61 -2.81
C LEU A 287 -9.41 4.24 -1.65
N ILE A 288 -10.17 5.20 -1.13
CA ILE A 288 -11.17 4.95 -0.08
C ILE A 288 -12.31 4.07 -0.60
N ILE A 289 -12.80 4.32 -1.82
CA ILE A 289 -13.80 3.45 -2.47
C ILE A 289 -13.27 2.02 -2.62
N ALA A 290 -12.01 1.86 -3.06
CA ALA A 290 -11.39 0.54 -3.21
C ALA A 290 -11.28 -0.19 -1.86
N VAL A 291 -10.85 0.48 -0.80
CA VAL A 291 -10.82 -0.10 0.56
C VAL A 291 -12.23 -0.43 1.05
N GLY A 292 -13.23 0.42 0.79
CA GLY A 292 -14.63 0.13 1.10
C GLY A 292 -15.13 -1.14 0.42
N ALA A 293 -14.77 -1.35 -0.85
CA ALA A 293 -15.10 -2.57 -1.59
C ALA A 293 -14.37 -3.80 -1.05
N ILE A 294 -13.07 -3.68 -0.76
CA ILE A 294 -12.27 -4.76 -0.17
C ILE A 294 -12.84 -5.18 1.19
N THR A 295 -13.14 -4.23 2.07
CA THR A 295 -13.71 -4.50 3.39
C THR A 295 -15.11 -5.11 3.30
N ALA A 296 -15.94 -4.70 2.33
CA ALA A 296 -17.23 -5.33 2.07
C ALA A 296 -17.08 -6.81 1.66
N VAL A 297 -16.16 -7.10 0.74
CA VAL A 297 -15.87 -8.48 0.30
C VAL A 297 -15.36 -9.32 1.48
N LEU A 298 -14.41 -8.78 2.26
CA LEU A 298 -13.92 -9.46 3.46
C LEU A 298 -15.02 -9.70 4.49
N THR A 299 -16.00 -8.81 4.60
CA THR A 299 -17.13 -8.97 5.54
C THR A 299 -17.97 -10.16 5.11
N LEU A 300 -18.29 -10.27 3.81
CA LEU A 300 -19.03 -11.41 3.27
C LEU A 300 -18.28 -12.74 3.45
N ILE A 301 -16.97 -12.74 3.23
CA ILE A 301 -16.11 -13.93 3.42
C ILE A 301 -16.09 -14.38 4.89
N THR A 302 -16.06 -13.43 5.82
CA THR A 302 -15.91 -13.72 7.25
C THR A 302 -17.24 -13.93 7.97
N ASN A 303 -18.36 -13.52 7.37
CA ASN A 303 -19.69 -13.61 7.97
C ASN A 303 -20.08 -15.03 8.40
N LYS A 304 -19.93 -16.03 7.52
CA LYS A 304 -20.24 -17.43 7.86
C LYS A 304 -19.38 -17.95 9.04
N PRO A 305 -18.04 -17.78 9.02
CA PRO A 305 -17.19 -18.06 10.18
C PRO A 305 -17.61 -17.37 11.47
N TYR A 306 -18.17 -16.15 11.39
CA TYR A 306 -18.71 -15.44 12.55
C TYR A 306 -19.98 -16.07 13.10
N LEU A 307 -20.86 -16.58 12.24
CA LEU A 307 -22.09 -17.26 12.65
C LEU A 307 -21.86 -18.74 13.03
N GLY A 308 -20.63 -19.23 12.92
CA GLY A 308 -20.31 -20.65 13.14
C GLY A 308 -20.84 -21.58 12.04
N TRP A 309 -21.23 -21.02 10.90
CA TRP A 309 -21.79 -21.80 9.79
C TRP A 309 -20.70 -22.51 9.00
N GLN A 310 -21.02 -23.70 8.49
CA GLN A 310 -20.13 -24.45 7.63
C GLN A 310 -19.85 -23.68 6.32
N ARG A 311 -18.57 -23.67 5.94
CA ARG A 311 -18.16 -23.17 4.62
C ARG A 311 -18.46 -24.23 3.59
N HIS A 312 -19.16 -23.85 2.53
CA HIS A 312 -19.36 -24.72 1.38
C HIS A 312 -18.45 -24.29 0.23
N THR A 313 -18.09 -25.26 -0.61
CA THR A 313 -17.26 -25.02 -1.80
C THR A 313 -17.91 -24.07 -2.80
N TRP A 314 -19.23 -23.92 -2.77
CA TRP A 314 -19.98 -22.99 -3.62
C TRP A 314 -20.03 -21.55 -3.08
N ASP A 315 -19.55 -21.28 -1.85
CA ASP A 315 -19.60 -19.94 -1.26
C ASP A 315 -18.86 -18.88 -2.09
N PRO A 316 -17.64 -19.12 -2.59
CA PRO A 316 -16.94 -18.18 -3.47
C PRO A 316 -17.64 -18.02 -4.82
N ILE A 317 -18.30 -19.06 -5.33
CA ILE A 317 -19.03 -19.02 -6.61
C ILE A 317 -20.22 -18.07 -6.49
N LEU A 318 -21.03 -18.20 -5.45
CA LEU A 318 -22.16 -17.29 -5.22
C LEU A 318 -21.69 -15.87 -4.96
N LEU A 319 -20.61 -15.68 -4.20
CA LEU A 319 -20.01 -14.36 -3.99
C LEU A 319 -19.58 -13.75 -5.33
N GLY A 320 -18.93 -14.52 -6.20
CA GLY A 320 -18.55 -14.09 -7.54
C GLY A 320 -19.75 -13.65 -8.37
N ILE A 321 -20.81 -14.47 -8.41
CA ILE A 321 -22.06 -14.16 -9.13
C ILE A 321 -22.68 -12.86 -8.60
N ALA A 322 -22.75 -12.70 -7.27
CA ALA A 322 -23.28 -11.50 -6.64
C ALA A 322 -22.46 -10.25 -7.02
N LEU A 323 -21.13 -10.32 -6.97
CA LEU A 323 -20.24 -9.22 -7.36
C LEU A 323 -20.37 -8.88 -8.85
N THR A 324 -20.51 -9.88 -9.73
CA THR A 324 -20.78 -9.66 -11.16
C THR A 324 -22.12 -8.96 -11.37
N ALA A 325 -23.18 -9.40 -10.68
CA ALA A 325 -24.49 -8.77 -10.77
C ALA A 325 -24.45 -7.30 -10.32
N VAL A 326 -23.79 -7.01 -9.18
CA VAL A 326 -23.60 -5.64 -8.67
C VAL A 326 -22.80 -4.80 -9.68
N SER A 327 -21.73 -5.34 -10.26
CA SER A 327 -20.93 -4.64 -11.26
C SER A 327 -21.76 -4.28 -12.52
N LEU A 328 -22.55 -5.22 -13.03
CA LEU A 328 -23.44 -5.00 -14.17
C LEU A 328 -24.53 -3.98 -13.86
N PHE A 329 -25.11 -4.06 -12.66
CA PHE A 329 -26.11 -3.11 -12.19
C PHE A 329 -25.53 -1.69 -12.11
N LEU A 330 -24.37 -1.51 -11.46
CA LEU A 330 -23.71 -0.21 -11.36
C LEU A 330 -23.33 0.35 -12.74
N ARG A 331 -22.82 -0.49 -13.63
CA ARG A 331 -22.49 -0.08 -15.01
C ARG A 331 -23.73 0.40 -15.76
N ARG A 332 -24.84 -0.35 -15.70
CA ARG A 332 -26.11 0.05 -16.33
C ARG A 332 -26.66 1.32 -15.70
N TRP A 333 -26.63 1.42 -14.37
CA TRP A 333 -27.10 2.60 -13.65
C TRP A 333 -26.31 3.85 -14.03
N LEU A 334 -24.98 3.78 -14.14
CA LEU A 334 -24.15 4.90 -14.61
C LEU A 334 -24.41 5.25 -16.08
N ALA A 335 -24.56 4.26 -16.95
CA ALA A 335 -24.82 4.47 -18.38
C ALA A 335 -26.18 5.12 -18.66
N LEU A 336 -27.17 4.94 -17.78
CA LEU A 336 -28.48 5.60 -17.86
C LEU A 336 -28.45 7.07 -17.42
N GLY A 337 -27.29 7.63 -17.04
CA GLY A 337 -27.14 9.06 -16.77
C GLY A 337 -27.06 9.91 -18.04
N PRO A 338 -27.34 11.23 -17.96
CA PRO A 338 -26.99 12.16 -19.04
C PRO A 338 -25.50 12.01 -19.37
N ASP A 339 -25.17 11.83 -20.65
CA ASP A 339 -23.81 11.57 -21.16
C ASP A 339 -23.09 10.36 -20.54
N GLY A 340 -23.82 9.42 -19.94
CA GLY A 340 -23.24 8.26 -19.25
C GLY A 340 -22.49 8.63 -17.96
N VAL A 341 -22.85 9.76 -17.36
CA VAL A 341 -22.28 10.28 -16.11
C VAL A 341 -23.39 10.46 -15.07
N ARG A 342 -23.16 10.03 -13.83
CA ARG A 342 -24.03 10.32 -12.68
C ARG A 342 -23.21 10.76 -11.48
N HIS A 343 -23.54 11.92 -10.90
CA HIS A 343 -22.86 12.49 -9.73
C HIS A 343 -21.33 12.59 -9.88
N GLY A 344 -20.83 12.72 -11.12
CA GLY A 344 -19.40 12.76 -11.44
C GLY A 344 -18.72 11.40 -11.53
N PHE A 345 -19.47 10.30 -11.54
CA PHE A 345 -18.98 8.96 -11.84
C PHE A 345 -19.39 8.55 -13.25
N THR A 346 -18.50 7.84 -13.95
CA THR A 346 -18.78 7.26 -15.27
C THR A 346 -18.28 5.83 -15.34
N ALA A 347 -18.98 5.00 -16.12
CA ALA A 347 -18.50 3.67 -16.49
C ALA A 347 -17.53 3.71 -17.69
N ALA A 348 -17.41 4.86 -18.37
CA ALA A 348 -16.49 5.03 -19.49
C ALA A 348 -15.04 5.01 -19.00
N ARG A 349 -14.18 4.31 -19.75
CA ARG A 349 -12.75 4.24 -19.45
C ARG A 349 -12.07 5.49 -20.02
N LEU A 350 -11.88 6.50 -19.19
CA LEU A 350 -11.30 7.78 -19.61
C LEU A 350 -9.78 7.75 -19.74
N SER A 351 -9.09 6.79 -19.11
CA SER A 351 -7.62 6.66 -19.20
C SER A 351 -7.16 5.27 -19.60
N ARG A 352 -6.14 5.21 -20.47
CA ARG A 352 -5.45 4.01 -20.94
C ARG A 352 -4.71 3.32 -19.80
N LYS A 353 -4.31 4.04 -18.75
CA LYS A 353 -3.71 3.47 -17.54
C LYS A 353 -4.67 2.53 -16.81
N ASP A 354 -5.97 2.80 -16.83
CA ASP A 354 -6.98 1.90 -16.25
C ASP A 354 -7.15 0.61 -17.06
N LYS A 355 -6.77 0.61 -18.35
CA LYS A 355 -6.73 -0.62 -19.16
C LYS A 355 -5.61 -1.56 -18.69
N HIS A 356 -4.47 -1.03 -18.28
CA HIS A 356 -3.31 -1.82 -17.85
C HIS A 356 -3.40 -2.30 -16.39
N THR A 357 -4.00 -1.53 -15.48
CA THR A 357 -4.19 -2.00 -14.09
C THR A 357 -5.22 -3.13 -13.99
N MET A 358 -6.26 -3.13 -14.83
CA MET A 358 -7.17 -4.27 -14.95
C MET A 358 -6.53 -5.50 -15.57
N SER A 359 -5.65 -5.35 -16.57
CA SER A 359 -4.95 -6.51 -17.15
C SER A 359 -4.05 -7.19 -16.12
N VAL A 360 -3.24 -6.42 -15.38
CA VAL A 360 -2.37 -6.94 -14.32
C VAL A 360 -3.17 -7.61 -13.20
N GLY A 361 -4.31 -7.02 -12.79
CA GLY A 361 -5.21 -7.63 -11.81
C GLY A 361 -5.75 -8.98 -12.28
N SER A 362 -6.11 -9.10 -13.57
CA SER A 362 -6.54 -10.38 -14.15
C SER A 362 -5.40 -11.40 -14.29
N THR A 363 -4.17 -10.96 -14.57
CA THR A 363 -3.00 -11.85 -14.68
C THR A 363 -2.59 -12.42 -13.33
N VAL A 364 -2.67 -11.62 -12.26
CA VAL A 364 -2.37 -12.09 -10.89
C VAL A 364 -3.43 -13.09 -10.39
N LEU A 365 -4.71 -12.87 -10.71
CA LEU A 365 -5.77 -13.86 -10.47
C LEU A 365 -5.60 -15.12 -11.33
N GLY A 366 -5.12 -14.98 -12.57
CA GLY A 366 -4.84 -16.10 -13.47
C GLY A 366 -3.67 -16.99 -13.04
N LEU A 367 -2.74 -16.49 -12.21
CA LEU A 367 -1.67 -17.30 -11.62
C LEU A 367 -2.13 -18.18 -10.46
N ILE A 368 -3.33 -17.94 -9.92
CA ILE A 368 -3.91 -18.67 -8.77
C ILE A 368 -4.93 -19.74 -9.23
N THR A 369 -5.28 -19.76 -10.53
CA THR A 369 -6.11 -20.80 -11.15
C THR A 369 -5.32 -21.53 -12.23
N PRO A 370 -5.25 -22.89 -12.24
CA PRO A 370 -4.53 -23.66 -13.26
C PRO A 370 -5.17 -23.60 -14.67
N GLN A 371 -6.20 -22.76 -14.86
CA GLN A 371 -6.84 -22.54 -16.15
C GLN A 371 -6.59 -21.09 -16.58
N SER A 372 -5.58 -20.92 -17.41
CA SER A 372 -5.40 -19.74 -18.23
C SER A 372 -6.63 -19.55 -19.11
N ILE A 373 -7.46 -18.54 -18.80
CA ILE A 373 -8.41 -18.02 -19.79
C ILE A 373 -7.57 -17.18 -20.76
N THR A 374 -6.89 -17.87 -21.68
CA THR A 374 -6.46 -17.26 -22.93
C THR A 374 -7.74 -16.81 -23.64
N PRO A 375 -7.92 -15.53 -23.97
CA PRO A 375 -9.02 -15.15 -24.84
C PRO A 375 -8.80 -15.91 -26.16
N SER A 376 -9.72 -16.83 -26.47
CA SER A 376 -9.78 -17.43 -27.80
C SER A 376 -9.91 -16.29 -28.82
N PRO A 377 -9.10 -16.24 -29.87
CA PRO A 377 -9.29 -15.28 -30.94
C PRO A 377 -10.71 -15.46 -31.47
N GLN A 378 -11.49 -14.40 -31.35
CA GLN A 378 -12.84 -14.34 -31.89
C GLN A 378 -12.79 -14.73 -33.37
N PRO A 379 -13.53 -15.77 -33.81
CA PRO A 379 -13.50 -16.17 -35.21
C PRO A 379 -14.01 -15.00 -36.05
N THR A 380 -13.12 -14.44 -36.86
CA THR A 380 -13.47 -13.51 -37.92
C THR A 380 -14.36 -14.27 -38.87
N ASN A 381 -15.67 -14.00 -38.82
CA ASN A 381 -16.63 -14.62 -39.70
C ASN A 381 -16.36 -14.11 -41.13
N PRO A 382 -16.01 -14.96 -42.11
CA PRO A 382 -15.52 -14.54 -43.42
C PRO A 382 -16.59 -13.92 -44.35
N ASP A 383 -17.85 -13.82 -43.91
CA ASP A 383 -18.97 -13.39 -44.75
C ASP A 383 -19.39 -11.92 -44.61
N PHE A 384 -18.72 -11.11 -43.80
CA PHE A 384 -19.04 -9.68 -43.73
C PHE A 384 -18.21 -8.86 -44.72
N ARG A 385 -18.65 -8.85 -46.00
CA ARG A 385 -18.14 -7.96 -47.05
C ARG A 385 -18.54 -6.51 -46.76
N PHE A 386 -17.60 -5.69 -46.28
CA PHE A 386 -17.71 -4.24 -46.46
C PHE A 386 -17.31 -3.90 -47.90
N GLY A 387 -18.24 -3.30 -48.64
CA GLY A 387 -18.07 -2.94 -50.04
C GLY A 387 -17.09 -1.80 -50.26
N GLY A 388 -16.21 -2.00 -51.25
CA GLY A 388 -15.97 -1.08 -52.37
C GLY A 388 -15.48 0.34 -52.07
N GLY A 389 -14.17 0.55 -52.26
CA GLY A 389 -13.55 1.85 -52.46
C GLY A 389 -12.10 1.68 -52.87
N GLU A 390 -11.83 1.77 -54.17
CA GLU A 390 -10.53 1.58 -54.83
C GLU A 390 -9.54 2.71 -54.50
N SER A 391 -8.29 2.39 -54.18
CA SER A 391 -7.12 2.94 -54.90
C SER A 391 -5.81 2.28 -54.48
N VAL A 392 -5.21 1.66 -55.49
CA VAL A 392 -3.90 1.03 -55.69
C VAL A 392 -2.68 1.83 -55.19
N CYS A 393 -1.72 1.13 -54.54
CA CYS A 393 -0.24 1.20 -54.66
C CYS A 393 0.39 0.78 -53.33
N GLY A 394 1.28 -0.20 -53.17
CA GLY A 394 1.93 -1.14 -54.07
C GLY A 394 2.81 -2.02 -53.16
N GLY A 395 2.73 -3.34 -53.31
CA GLY A 395 3.57 -4.29 -52.59
C GLY A 395 4.83 -4.64 -53.37
N ALA A 396 5.89 -5.00 -52.65
CA ALA A 396 6.85 -6.05 -53.00
C ALA A 396 7.67 -6.31 -51.72
N SER A 397 7.39 -7.39 -50.99
CA SER A 397 7.96 -8.74 -51.19
C SER A 397 9.28 -8.90 -50.42
N ARG A 398 9.27 -9.91 -49.54
CA ARG A 398 10.45 -10.47 -48.87
C ARG A 398 11.41 -11.05 -49.92
N ASP A 399 12.70 -11.10 -49.58
CA ASP A 399 13.49 -12.34 -49.53
C ASP A 399 14.86 -12.08 -48.86
N PHE A 400 15.21 -13.00 -47.93
CA PHE A 400 16.39 -13.12 -47.05
C PHE A 400 16.52 -12.21 -45.82
#